data_AF-A0A2K3J901-F1
#
_entry.id   AF-A0A2K3J901-F1
#
_cell.length_a   1.000
_cell.length_b   1.000
_cell.length_c   1.000
_cell.angle_alpha   90.00
_cell.angle_beta   90.00
_cell.angle_gamma   90.00
#
_symmetry.space_group_name_H-M   'P 1'
#
loop_
_entity.id
_entity.type
_entity.pdbx_description
1 polymer ?
#
loop_
_entity_poly.entity_id
_entity_poly.type
_entity_poly.pdbx_seq_one_letter_code
_entity_poly.pdbx_strand_id
1 'polypeptide(L)'
;MSEKIDQPNIDPKLRKTARDIKKILRRNDYAGSFVIVSKTHAEFRIHFPSWTSIQLDGNQIRVKARQVDFKSKTEQIKMFDDMVHVLENMRMVGGMIFENMNNIIKMIEKTIEITYSDDLGFVSDEED
;
A
#
# COMPACT_ATOMS: atom_id res chain seq x y z
N MET A 1 5.26 -8.82 34.19
CA MET A 1 6.11 -9.37 33.12
C MET A 1 5.37 -9.14 31.82
N SER A 2 5.82 -8.18 31.00
CA SER A 2 5.28 -8.01 29.64
C SER A 2 5.84 -9.16 28.82
N GLU A 3 4.95 -9.98 28.25
CA GLU A 3 5.30 -10.91 27.20
C GLU A 3 5.94 -10.11 26.08
N LYS A 4 7.19 -10.47 25.74
CA LYS A 4 7.78 -10.06 24.48
C LYS A 4 6.98 -10.76 23.41
N ILE A 5 6.13 -10.02 22.71
CA ILE A 5 5.58 -10.47 21.44
C ILE A 5 6.81 -10.70 20.56
N ASP A 6 7.11 -11.96 20.23
CA ASP A 6 8.15 -12.29 19.26
C ASP A 6 7.84 -11.50 18.00
N GLN A 7 8.70 -10.54 17.65
CA GLN A 7 8.55 -9.80 16.41
C GLN A 7 8.44 -10.83 15.28
N PRO A 8 7.42 -10.74 14.40
CA PRO A 8 7.27 -11.69 13.33
C PRO A 8 8.58 -11.74 12.54
N ASN A 9 9.03 -12.94 12.23
CA ASN A 9 10.30 -13.19 11.55
C ASN A 9 10.22 -12.68 10.09
N ILE A 10 10.26 -11.36 9.91
CA ILE A 10 10.13 -10.67 8.62
C ILE A 10 11.23 -11.21 7.70
N ASP A 11 10.86 -11.78 6.55
CA ASP A 11 11.81 -12.22 5.54
C ASP A 11 12.72 -11.05 5.12
N PRO A 12 14.04 -11.11 5.41
CA PRO A 12 14.95 -10.00 5.11
C PRO A 12 15.00 -9.65 3.62
N LYS A 13 14.69 -10.60 2.73
CA LYS A 13 14.61 -10.36 1.28
C LYS A 13 13.37 -9.58 0.90
N LEU A 14 12.23 -9.79 1.57
CA LEU A 14 11.02 -8.98 1.37
C LEU A 14 11.30 -7.53 1.75
N ARG A 15 11.82 -7.32 2.97
CA ARG A 15 12.16 -5.98 3.46
C ARG A 15 13.18 -5.25 2.59
N LYS A 16 14.15 -5.97 2.03
CA LYS A 16 15.10 -5.38 1.06
C LYS A 16 14.38 -4.98 -0.24
N THR A 17 13.56 -5.88 -0.79
CA THR A 17 12.82 -5.64 -2.04
C THR A 17 11.87 -4.45 -1.89
N ALA A 18 11.10 -4.39 -0.81
CA ALA A 18 10.20 -3.28 -0.53
C ALA A 18 10.93 -1.93 -0.45
N ARG A 19 12.10 -1.89 0.20
CA ARG A 19 12.95 -0.69 0.25
C ARG A 19 13.45 -0.28 -1.13
N ASP A 20 13.86 -1.22 -1.97
CA ASP A 20 14.38 -0.91 -3.30
C ASP A 20 13.28 -0.40 -4.24
N ILE A 21 12.06 -0.96 -4.18
CA ILE A 21 10.89 -0.43 -4.90
C ILE A 21 10.55 0.98 -4.41
N LYS A 22 10.47 1.19 -3.09
CA LYS A 22 10.19 2.52 -2.49
C LYS A 22 11.22 3.58 -2.93
N LYS A 23 12.51 3.21 -3.05
CA LYS A 23 13.55 4.11 -3.58
C LYS A 23 13.29 4.52 -5.02
N ILE A 24 12.85 3.60 -5.88
CA ILE A 24 12.54 3.89 -7.28
C ILE A 24 11.36 4.84 -7.38
N LEU A 25 10.28 4.59 -6.62
CA LEU A 25 9.10 5.44 -6.62
C LEU A 25 9.43 6.85 -6.13
N ARG A 26 10.17 6.95 -5.02
CA ARG A 26 10.63 8.23 -4.47
C ARG A 26 11.54 9.00 -5.42
N ARG A 27 12.47 8.31 -6.09
CA ARG A 27 13.44 8.96 -7.00
C ARG A 27 12.76 9.60 -8.21
N ASN A 28 11.69 9.00 -8.70
CA ASN A 28 10.97 9.48 -9.87
C ASN A 28 9.67 10.23 -9.54
N ASP A 29 9.40 10.44 -8.24
CA ASP A 29 8.22 11.13 -7.73
C ASP A 29 6.88 10.56 -8.26
N TYR A 30 6.76 9.23 -8.22
CA TYR A 30 5.56 8.50 -8.65
C TYR A 30 4.71 8.06 -7.48
N ALA A 31 3.39 8.01 -7.68
CA ALA A 31 2.50 7.29 -6.78
C ALA A 31 2.57 5.79 -7.07
N GLY A 32 2.47 4.95 -6.05
CA GLY A 32 2.41 3.51 -6.24
C GLY A 32 1.97 2.73 -5.01
N SER A 33 1.33 1.59 -5.23
CA SER A 33 1.08 0.57 -4.24
C SER A 33 1.65 -0.75 -4.73
N PHE A 34 2.17 -1.57 -3.83
CA PHE A 34 2.71 -2.87 -4.20
C PHE A 34 2.54 -3.89 -3.06
N VAL A 35 2.34 -5.14 -3.47
CA VAL A 35 2.31 -6.32 -2.60
C VAL A 35 3.47 -7.22 -3.03
N ILE A 36 4.25 -7.70 -2.06
CA ILE A 36 5.32 -8.69 -2.30
C ILE A 36 4.99 -9.91 -1.46
N VAL A 37 4.89 -11.07 -2.08
CA VAL A 37 4.54 -12.33 -1.41
C VAL A 37 5.71 -13.30 -1.51
N SER A 38 6.15 -13.82 -0.37
CA SER A 38 7.05 -14.96 -0.24
C SER A 38 6.24 -16.22 0.11
N LYS A 39 6.91 -17.36 0.30
CA LYS A 39 6.23 -18.58 0.74
C LYS A 39 5.63 -18.48 2.15
N THR A 40 6.12 -17.58 3.00
CA THR A 40 5.78 -17.54 4.43
C THR A 40 5.24 -16.21 4.90
N HIS A 41 5.42 -15.14 4.12
CA HIS A 41 5.07 -13.78 4.50
C HIS A 41 4.61 -12.98 3.28
N ALA A 42 3.79 -11.97 3.50
CA ALA A 42 3.46 -10.96 2.51
C ALA A 42 3.72 -9.56 3.10
N GLU A 43 4.11 -8.62 2.26
CA GLU A 43 4.33 -7.22 2.62
C GLU A 43 3.53 -6.32 1.68
N PHE A 44 2.77 -5.39 2.24
CA PHE A 44 2.04 -4.36 1.50
C PHE A 44 2.57 -2.97 1.84
N ARG A 45 2.75 -2.15 0.80
CA ARG A 45 3.21 -0.77 0.94
C ARG A 45 2.49 0.15 -0.04
N ILE A 46 2.31 1.39 0.41
CA ILE A 46 1.85 2.51 -0.39
C ILE A 46 2.91 3.60 -0.37
N HIS A 47 3.07 4.31 -1.48
CA HIS A 47 3.89 5.49 -1.60
C HIS A 47 3.12 6.59 -2.34
N PHE A 48 3.12 7.79 -1.75
CA PHE A 48 2.57 8.99 -2.35
C PHE A 48 3.70 9.93 -2.78
N PRO A 49 3.55 10.59 -3.94
CA PRO A 49 4.55 11.49 -4.46
C PRO A 49 4.42 12.89 -3.83
N SER A 50 5.49 13.66 -3.95
CA SER A 50 5.67 14.97 -3.31
C SER A 50 4.68 16.04 -3.77
N TRP A 51 4.15 15.88 -4.99
CA TRP A 51 3.16 16.76 -5.59
C TRP A 51 1.71 16.48 -5.15
N THR A 52 1.48 15.51 -4.26
CA THR A 52 0.16 15.32 -3.63
C THR A 52 0.10 16.02 -2.28
N SER A 53 -1.11 16.32 -1.80
CA SER A 53 -1.33 16.80 -0.43
C SER A 53 -1.20 15.70 0.62
N ILE A 54 -1.02 14.43 0.21
CA ILE A 54 -0.89 13.28 1.09
C ILE A 54 0.58 13.08 1.45
N GLN A 55 0.85 12.97 2.75
CA GLN A 55 2.15 12.58 3.28
C GLN A 55 1.97 11.39 4.20
N LEU A 56 2.87 10.41 4.07
CA LEU A 56 3.01 9.33 5.04
C LEU A 56 4.06 9.76 6.05
N ASP A 57 3.61 9.99 7.29
CA ASP A 57 4.46 10.27 8.45
C ASP A 57 4.38 9.07 9.40
N GLY A 58 5.35 8.16 9.27
CA GLY A 58 5.25 6.82 9.86
C GLY A 58 3.97 6.12 9.38
N ASN A 59 3.10 5.77 10.32
CA ASN A 59 1.82 5.10 10.07
C ASN A 59 0.62 6.07 9.95
N GLN A 60 0.87 7.38 9.99
CA GLN A 60 -0.19 8.37 9.85
C GLN A 60 -0.24 8.91 8.44
N ILE A 61 -1.45 8.91 7.87
CA ILE A 61 -1.76 9.64 6.65
C ILE A 61 -2.05 11.08 7.04
N ARG A 62 -1.18 12.00 6.65
CA ARG A 62 -1.40 13.44 6.80
C ARG A 62 -1.84 14.03 5.48
N VAL A 63 -2.99 14.71 5.48
CA VAL A 63 -3.51 15.42 4.32
C VAL A 63 -3.44 16.92 4.57
N LYS A 64 -2.70 17.65 3.73
CA LYS A 64 -2.73 19.11 3.70
C LYS A 64 -4.01 19.56 3.00
N ALA A 65 -4.95 20.08 3.79
CA ALA A 65 -6.29 20.39 3.29
C ALA A 65 -6.74 21.83 3.56
N ARG A 66 -6.03 22.60 4.39
CA ARG A 66 -6.50 23.92 4.82
C ARG A 66 -6.02 24.99 3.84
N GLN A 67 -6.83 26.00 3.56
CA GLN A 67 -6.45 27.11 2.67
C GLN A 67 -5.14 27.80 3.09
N VAL A 68 -4.85 27.85 4.40
CA VAL A 68 -3.61 28.42 4.95
C VAL A 68 -2.36 27.64 4.55
N ASP A 69 -2.50 26.40 4.09
CA ASP A 69 -1.40 25.57 3.61
C ASP A 69 -1.03 25.88 2.14
N PHE A 70 -1.79 26.77 1.47
CA PHE A 70 -1.67 27.07 0.03
C PHE A 70 -1.60 28.58 -0.22
N LYS A 71 -0.87 28.99 -1.26
CA LYS A 71 -0.73 30.42 -1.61
C LYS A 71 -2.02 30.98 -2.22
N SER A 72 -2.86 30.12 -2.80
CA SER A 72 -4.12 30.50 -3.43
C SER A 72 -5.14 29.38 -3.39
N LYS A 73 -6.42 29.73 -3.60
CA LYS A 73 -7.51 28.75 -3.74
C LYS A 73 -7.33 27.87 -4.98
N THR A 74 -6.81 28.42 -6.07
CA THR A 74 -6.54 27.66 -7.31
C THR A 74 -5.48 26.58 -7.10
N GLU A 75 -4.40 26.90 -6.39
CA GLU A 75 -3.36 25.93 -6.04
C GLU A 75 -3.91 24.81 -5.14
N GLN A 76 -4.76 25.16 -4.17
CA GLN A 76 -5.43 24.19 -3.31
C GLN A 76 -6.31 23.23 -4.13
N ILE A 77 -7.15 23.75 -5.04
CA ILE A 77 -8.03 22.93 -5.88
C ILE A 77 -7.21 21.98 -6.74
N LYS A 78 -6.18 22.48 -7.43
CA LYS A 78 -5.32 21.65 -8.27
C LYS A 78 -4.68 20.51 -7.47
N MET A 79 -4.17 20.81 -6.28
CA MET A 79 -3.57 19.80 -5.41
C MET A 79 -4.57 18.72 -4.99
N PHE A 80 -5.83 19.09 -4.75
CA PHE A 80 -6.88 18.13 -4.46
C PHE A 80 -7.25 17.27 -5.67
N ASP A 81 -7.34 17.86 -6.86
CA ASP A 81 -7.59 17.11 -8.10
C ASP A 81 -6.49 16.08 -8.35
N ASP A 82 -5.22 16.49 -8.20
CA ASP A 82 -4.04 15.64 -8.30
C ASP A 82 -4.09 14.49 -7.26
N MET A 83 -4.47 14.80 -6.01
CA MET A 83 -4.65 13.79 -4.96
C MET A 83 -5.76 12.79 -5.30
N VAL A 84 -6.94 13.26 -5.71
CA VAL A 84 -8.08 12.41 -6.07
C VAL A 84 -7.73 11.52 -7.25
N HIS A 85 -7.02 12.05 -8.24
CA HIS A 85 -6.52 11.28 -9.37
C HIS A 85 -5.68 10.08 -8.90
N VAL A 86 -4.74 10.28 -7.97
CA VAL A 86 -3.93 9.18 -7.42
C VAL A 86 -4.79 8.14 -6.69
N LEU A 87 -5.69 8.59 -5.80
CA LEU A 87 -6.52 7.70 -5.00
C LEU A 87 -7.48 6.86 -5.86
N GLU A 88 -8.14 7.48 -6.84
CA GLU A 88 -9.06 6.77 -7.74
C GLU A 88 -8.33 5.74 -8.60
N ASN A 89 -7.15 6.07 -9.12
CA ASN A 89 -6.36 5.11 -9.90
C ASN A 89 -5.90 3.93 -9.03
N MET A 90 -5.42 4.18 -7.81
CA MET A 90 -5.05 3.11 -6.88
C MET A 90 -6.25 2.22 -6.53
N ARG A 91 -7.43 2.81 -6.27
CA ARG A 91 -8.66 2.09 -5.98
C ARG A 91 -9.09 1.21 -7.15
N MET A 92 -9.07 1.76 -8.37
CA MET A 92 -9.45 1.05 -9.59
C MET A 92 -8.53 -0.15 -9.84
N VAL A 93 -7.21 0.06 -9.79
CA VAL A 93 -6.22 -1.02 -9.96
C VAL A 93 -6.39 -2.09 -8.89
N GLY A 94 -6.64 -1.71 -7.63
CA GLY A 94 -6.94 -2.66 -6.55
C GLY A 94 -8.17 -3.52 -6.84
N GLY A 95 -9.24 -2.92 -7.36
CA GLY A 95 -10.44 -3.66 -7.80
C GLY A 95 -10.14 -4.66 -8.91
N MET A 96 -9.38 -4.25 -9.93
CA MET A 96 -8.97 -5.15 -11.03
C MET A 96 -8.11 -6.32 -10.53
N ILE A 97 -7.19 -6.07 -9.60
CA ILE A 97 -6.37 -7.12 -8.98
C ILE A 97 -7.28 -8.11 -8.24
N PHE A 98 -8.21 -7.62 -7.42
CA PHE A 98 -9.14 -8.46 -6.67
C PHE A 98 -10.00 -9.35 -7.57
N GLU A 99 -10.59 -8.77 -8.63
CA GLU A 99 -11.38 -9.52 -9.61
C GLU A 99 -10.55 -10.59 -10.32
N ASN A 100 -9.32 -10.26 -10.74
CA ASN A 100 -8.43 -11.20 -11.39
C ASN A 100 -8.06 -12.38 -10.46
N MET A 101 -7.78 -12.12 -9.19
CA MET A 101 -7.46 -13.17 -8.22
C MET A 101 -8.67 -14.09 -7.99
N ASN A 102 -9.87 -13.53 -7.84
CA ASN A 102 -11.09 -14.30 -7.70
C ASN A 102 -11.37 -15.19 -8.92
N ASN A 103 -11.10 -14.69 -10.12
CA ASN A 103 -11.27 -15.47 -11.34
C ASN A 103 -10.30 -16.65 -11.40
N ILE A 104 -9.02 -16.44 -11.03
CA ILE A 104 -8.02 -17.50 -10.97
C ILE A 104 -8.42 -18.56 -9.93
N ILE A 105 -8.82 -18.13 -8.74
CA ILE A 105 -9.28 -19.00 -7.66
C ILE A 105 -10.43 -19.91 -8.14
N LYS A 106 -11.47 -19.33 -8.74
CA LYS A 106 -12.62 -20.10 -9.28
C LYS A 106 -12.22 -21.09 -10.37
N MET A 107 -11.16 -20.83 -11.12
CA MET A 107 -10.65 -21.79 -12.11
C MET A 107 -9.96 -22.97 -11.43
N ILE A 108 -9.22 -22.72 -10.35
CA ILE A 108 -8.53 -23.77 -9.59
C ILE A 108 -9.54 -24.64 -8.83
N GLU A 109 -10.58 -24.05 -8.23
CA GLU A 109 -11.65 -24.75 -7.51
C GLU A 109 -12.41 -25.78 -8.37
N LYS A 110 -12.43 -25.58 -9.69
CA LYS A 110 -13.02 -26.56 -10.62
C LYS A 110 -12.16 -27.82 -10.78
N THR A 111 -10.89 -27.73 -10.42
CA THR A 111 -9.90 -28.79 -10.61
C THR A 111 -9.60 -29.52 -9.31
N ILE A 112 -9.55 -28.78 -8.20
CA ILE A 112 -9.24 -29.28 -6.87
C ILE A 112 -10.13 -28.60 -5.83
N GLU A 113 -10.50 -29.32 -4.77
CA GLU A 113 -11.18 -28.72 -3.63
C GLU A 113 -10.17 -27.85 -2.85
N ILE A 114 -10.50 -26.57 -2.66
CA ILE A 114 -9.68 -25.62 -1.91
C ILE A 114 -10.42 -25.27 -0.62
N THR A 115 -9.73 -25.36 0.52
CA THR A 115 -10.23 -24.87 1.81
C THR A 115 -9.48 -23.59 2.17
N TYR A 116 -10.21 -22.51 2.46
CA TYR A 116 -9.62 -21.27 2.95
C TYR A 116 -9.52 -21.29 4.47
N SER A 117 -8.39 -20.80 4.98
CA SER A 117 -8.31 -20.31 6.35
C SER A 117 -8.65 -18.83 6.32
N ASP A 118 -9.64 -18.40 7.11
CA ASP A 118 -10.00 -16.98 7.25
C ASP A 118 -8.92 -16.14 7.96
N ASP A 119 -7.91 -16.80 8.54
CA ASP A 119 -6.76 -16.13 9.12
C ASP A 119 -5.74 -15.76 8.04
N LEU A 120 -5.88 -14.54 7.52
CA LEU A 120 -5.03 -13.99 6.45
C LEU A 120 -3.68 -13.45 6.94
N GLY A 121 -3.39 -13.48 8.24
CA GLY A 121 -2.06 -13.19 8.79
C GLY A 121 -1.43 -11.85 8.36
N PHE A 122 -2.22 -10.84 8.00
CA PHE A 122 -1.69 -9.53 7.61
C PHE A 122 -1.08 -8.83 8.83
N VAL A 123 0.24 -8.91 8.96
CA VAL A 123 0.99 -8.04 9.86
C VAL A 123 1.20 -6.71 9.11
N SER A 124 0.45 -5.67 9.47
CA SER A 124 0.86 -4.32 9.11
C SER A 124 2.13 -4.01 9.89
N ASP A 125 3.23 -3.66 9.22
CA ASP A 125 4.44 -3.17 9.90
C ASP A 125 4.12 -1.87 10.63
N GLU A 126 3.69 -2.00 11.87
CA GLU A 126 4.00 -1.06 12.94
C GLU A 126 5.50 -1.21 13.25
N GLU A 127 6.21 -0.09 13.38
CA GLU A 127 7.65 0.06 13.72
C GLU A 127 8.64 0.21 12.55
N ASP A 128 8.95 1.47 12.22
CA ASP A 128 10.30 2.08 12.31
C ASP A 128 10.26 3.57 11.91
#